data_AF-A0A146FA74-F1
#
_entry.id   AF-A0A146FA74-F1
#
_cell.length_a   1.000
_cell.length_b   1.000
_cell.length_c   1.000
_cell.angle_alpha   90.00
_cell.angle_beta   90.00
_cell.angle_gamma   90.00
#
_symmetry.space_group_name_H-M   'P 1'
#
loop_
_entity.id
_entity.type
_entity.pdbx_description
1 polymer ?
#
loop_
_entity_poly.entity_id
_entity_poly.type
_entity_poly.pdbx_seq_one_letter_code
_entity_poly.pdbx_strand_id
1 'polypeptide(L)'
;MDLQRFRASPAFIWHISRAMSIVRKRLKAAGQHDQWEVDMRILKALIDMRGGLDALNDKPMVQGKIYRADISGSLDGGRKPIFSDRFQQSPIPNSHNYHLPQGFQELDRLLRIDSALKAVIHDMQSLVEEFSSITKSSGQTVVARIRFWLTSIQYTLLSMQYGDDCPRTQAQEVCRLSLLLLLNAVFHESPPGASTSDVLISQLRRLLENAEVLYWLPPTFRLWTLYLAACNVASPTIRAWSIAGIAELVLQIGISDEEEFSQQLTLFPFDPLTLHAICPTIWDDVQYFVQIQTALP
;
A
#
# COMPACT_ATOMS: atom_id res chain seq x y z
N MET A 1 4.95 42.38 20.17
CA MET A 1 5.78 42.13 18.98
C MET A 1 4.97 41.20 18.09
N ASP A 2 4.30 41.77 17.10
CA ASP A 2 3.27 41.12 16.30
C ASP A 2 3.83 39.98 15.44
N LEU A 3 3.42 38.76 15.76
CA LEU A 3 3.49 37.59 14.88
C LEU A 3 2.47 37.76 13.73
N GLN A 4 2.66 38.77 12.89
CA GLN A 4 2.03 38.80 11.58
C GLN A 4 2.56 37.61 10.79
N ARG A 5 1.73 36.55 10.79
CA ARG A 5 1.71 35.38 9.90
C ARG A 5 2.67 35.52 8.73
N PHE A 6 3.82 34.85 8.81
CA PHE A 6 4.65 34.53 7.66
C PHE A 6 3.87 33.60 6.73
N ARG A 7 2.95 34.15 5.92
CA ARG A 7 2.35 33.40 4.82
C ARG A 7 3.49 32.96 3.89
N ALA A 8 3.52 31.66 3.59
CA ALA A 8 4.44 31.09 2.61
C ALA A 8 4.43 31.92 1.31
N SER A 9 5.57 32.46 0.91
CA SER A 9 5.66 33.30 -0.29
C SER A 9 5.42 32.49 -1.57
N PRO A 10 4.91 33.11 -2.66
CA PRO A 10 4.73 32.43 -3.95
C PRO A 10 5.98 31.71 -4.46
N ALA A 11 7.16 32.33 -4.29
CA ALA A 11 8.45 31.72 -4.63
C ALA A 11 8.72 30.45 -3.79
N PHE A 12 8.53 30.51 -2.47
CA PHE A 12 8.72 29.36 -1.58
C PHE A 12 7.81 28.18 -1.97
N ILE A 13 6.53 28.46 -2.25
CA ILE A 13 5.55 27.48 -2.73
C ILE A 13 6.02 26.81 -4.02
N TRP A 14 6.47 27.62 -4.99
CA TRP A 14 6.93 27.11 -6.27
C TRP A 14 8.16 26.22 -6.11
N HIS A 15 9.14 26.64 -5.31
CA HIS A 15 10.35 25.88 -5.05
C HIS A 15 10.08 24.55 -4.34
N ILE A 16 9.23 24.53 -3.30
CA ILE A 16 8.85 23.27 -2.62
C ILE A 16 8.15 22.33 -3.59
N SER A 17 7.16 22.83 -4.31
CA SER A 17 6.39 22.04 -5.27
C SER A 17 7.31 21.38 -6.33
N ARG A 18 8.31 22.12 -6.81
CA ARG A 18 9.29 21.61 -7.77
C ARG A 18 10.28 20.63 -7.12
N ALA A 19 10.78 20.95 -5.93
CA ALA A 19 11.69 20.09 -5.18
C ALA A 19 11.05 18.73 -4.88
N MET A 20 9.78 18.68 -4.45
CA MET A 20 9.05 17.43 -4.18
C MET A 20 8.85 16.57 -5.41
N SER A 21 8.63 17.21 -6.56
CA SER A 21 8.55 16.49 -7.83
C SER A 21 9.89 15.87 -8.22
N ILE A 22 11.02 16.52 -7.89
CA ILE A 22 12.38 16.04 -8.16
C ILE A 22 12.76 14.92 -7.18
N VAL A 23 12.54 15.13 -5.88
CA VAL A 23 12.83 14.14 -4.82
C VAL A 23 12.09 12.84 -5.11
N ARG A 24 10.79 12.90 -5.41
CA ARG A 24 9.99 11.72 -5.77
C ARG A 24 10.54 10.99 -7.00
N LYS A 25 10.96 11.73 -8.04
CA LYS A 25 11.53 11.12 -9.25
C LYS A 25 12.90 10.48 -9.00
N ARG A 26 13.77 11.13 -8.21
CA ARG A 26 15.10 10.62 -7.87
C ARG A 26 15.01 9.37 -7.00
N LEU A 27 14.15 9.39 -5.99
CA LEU A 27 13.88 8.24 -5.13
C LEU A 27 13.49 7.02 -5.98
N LYS A 28 12.49 7.20 -6.86
CA LYS A 28 11.98 6.13 -7.73
C LYS A 28 12.96 5.62 -8.78
N ALA A 29 13.90 6.47 -9.23
CA ALA A 29 14.83 6.12 -10.30
C ALA A 29 16.19 5.60 -9.80
N ALA A 30 16.61 6.00 -8.58
CA ALA A 30 17.97 5.78 -8.11
C ALA A 30 18.07 5.05 -6.76
N GLY A 31 16.95 4.70 -6.11
CA GLY A 31 16.95 3.95 -4.84
C GLY A 31 17.64 4.68 -3.68
N GLN A 32 17.73 6.02 -3.74
CA GLN A 32 18.47 6.84 -2.77
C GLN A 32 17.62 7.12 -1.52
N HIS A 33 17.24 6.08 -0.78
CA HIS A 33 16.36 6.19 0.39
C HIS A 33 16.96 7.05 1.51
N ASP A 34 18.27 6.95 1.77
CA ASP A 34 18.93 7.73 2.83
C ASP A 34 19.01 9.23 2.49
N GLN A 35 19.21 9.57 1.21
CA GLN A 35 19.19 10.96 0.77
C GLN A 35 17.78 11.57 0.86
N TRP A 36 16.74 10.78 0.55
CA TRP A 36 15.36 11.22 0.73
C TRP A 36 15.07 11.60 2.17
N GLU A 37 15.51 10.81 3.15
CA GLU A 37 15.27 11.12 4.56
C GLU A 37 15.90 12.45 4.96
N VAL A 38 17.14 12.69 4.53
CA VAL A 38 17.83 13.97 4.75
C VAL A 38 17.05 15.12 4.12
N ASP A 39 16.66 14.99 2.84
CA ASP A 39 15.92 16.02 2.11
C ASP A 39 14.57 16.34 2.78
N MET A 40 13.86 15.31 3.24
CA MET A 40 12.55 15.46 3.88
C MET A 40 12.65 16.04 5.29
N ARG A 41 13.71 15.72 6.05
CA ARG A 41 13.98 16.38 7.35
C ARG A 41 14.31 17.86 7.18
N ILE A 42 15.11 18.21 6.16
CA ILE A 42 15.38 19.62 5.82
C ILE A 42 14.07 20.34 5.46
N LEU A 43 13.22 19.70 4.65
CA LEU A 43 11.92 20.25 4.31
C LEU A 43 11.02 20.44 5.54
N LYS A 44 10.97 19.46 6.45
CA LYS A 44 10.22 19.59 7.70
C LYS A 44 10.69 20.80 8.50
N ALA A 45 12.00 20.98 8.67
CA ALA A 45 12.56 22.14 9.36
C ALA A 45 12.15 23.47 8.68
N LEU A 46 12.19 23.54 7.34
CA LEU A 46 11.75 24.72 6.59
C LEU A 46 10.26 25.02 6.78
N ILE A 47 9.41 23.99 6.81
CA ILE A 47 7.98 24.12 7.04
C ILE A 47 7.70 24.57 8.47
N ASP A 48 8.36 23.95 9.46
CA ASP A 48 8.22 24.28 10.87
C ASP A 48 8.61 25.75 11.14
N MET A 49 9.70 26.24 10.54
CA MET A 49 10.10 27.65 10.58
C MET A 49 9.06 28.62 9.98
N ARG A 50 8.13 28.13 9.16
CA ARG A 50 7.06 28.93 8.55
C ARG A 50 5.73 28.82 9.30
N GLY A 51 5.72 28.27 10.51
CA GLY A 51 4.50 28.01 11.28
C GLY A 51 3.90 26.63 11.02
N GLY A 52 4.75 25.68 10.62
CA GLY A 52 4.35 24.30 10.35
C GLY A 52 3.51 24.17 9.08
N LEU A 53 2.94 22.98 8.91
CA LEU A 53 2.03 22.70 7.79
C LEU A 53 0.75 23.57 7.84
N ASP A 54 0.44 24.26 8.95
CA ASP A 54 -0.80 25.05 9.12
C ASP A 54 -0.77 26.31 8.28
N ALA A 55 0.44 26.83 8.08
CA ALA A 55 0.69 27.92 7.14
C ALA A 55 0.40 27.56 5.67
N LEU A 56 0.10 26.29 5.39
CA LEU A 56 -0.23 25.77 4.08
C LEU A 56 -1.69 25.28 3.97
N ASN A 57 -2.55 25.48 4.98
CA ASN A 57 -3.96 25.02 4.94
C ASN A 57 -4.77 25.67 3.81
N ASP A 58 -4.41 26.89 3.40
CA ASP A 58 -4.97 27.59 2.23
C ASP A 58 -4.32 27.14 0.90
N LYS A 59 -3.42 26.16 0.92
CA LYS A 59 -2.59 25.70 -0.21
C LYS A 59 -2.61 24.17 -0.35
N PRO A 60 -3.79 23.56 -0.58
CA PRO A 60 -3.94 22.09 -0.58
C PRO A 60 -3.08 21.38 -1.63
N MET A 61 -2.81 22.01 -2.78
CA MET A 61 -1.92 21.44 -3.79
C MET A 61 -0.47 21.28 -3.30
N VAL A 62 0.02 22.19 -2.48
CA VAL A 62 1.39 22.15 -1.93
C VAL A 62 1.48 21.08 -0.86
N GLN A 63 0.50 21.06 0.06
CA GLN A 63 0.38 20.01 1.07
C GLN A 63 0.29 18.62 0.43
N GLY A 64 -0.54 18.47 -0.62
CA GLY A 64 -0.63 17.23 -1.37
C GLY A 64 0.71 16.77 -1.93
N LYS A 65 1.53 17.68 -2.48
CA LYS A 65 2.87 17.32 -2.99
C LYS A 65 3.83 16.88 -1.88
N ILE A 66 3.79 17.56 -0.73
CA ILE A 66 4.59 17.19 0.45
C ILE A 66 4.18 15.79 0.91
N TYR A 67 2.88 15.56 1.12
CA TYR A 67 2.36 14.28 1.59
C TYR A 67 2.69 13.14 0.63
N ARG A 68 2.53 13.34 -0.68
CA ARG A 68 2.87 12.30 -1.66
C ARG A 68 4.38 12.00 -1.72
N ALA A 69 5.23 13.01 -1.56
CA ALA A 69 6.69 12.80 -1.52
C ALA A 69 7.11 12.07 -0.24
N ASP A 70 6.47 12.38 0.89
CA ASP A 70 6.69 11.71 2.17
C ASP A 70 6.25 10.23 2.13
N ILE A 71 5.02 9.97 1.66
CA ILE A 71 4.50 8.61 1.49
C ILE A 71 5.40 7.80 0.56
N SER A 72 5.82 8.37 -0.58
CA SER A 72 6.63 7.63 -1.55
C SER A 72 7.93 7.12 -0.94
N GLY A 73 8.67 7.97 -0.23
CA GLY A 73 9.92 7.51 0.41
C GLY A 73 9.71 6.65 1.65
N SER A 74 8.60 6.84 2.36
CA SER A 74 8.20 5.98 3.48
C SER A 74 7.88 4.56 3.02
N LEU A 75 7.14 4.40 1.91
CA LEU A 75 6.86 3.10 1.29
C LEU A 75 8.14 2.43 0.80
N ASP A 76 8.92 3.16 0.00
CA ASP A 76 10.13 2.63 -0.62
C ASP A 76 11.19 2.25 0.42
N GLY A 77 11.29 3.00 1.52
CA GLY A 77 12.24 2.74 2.61
C GLY A 77 11.71 1.87 3.75
N GLY A 78 10.42 1.51 3.75
CA GLY A 78 9.77 0.81 4.86
C GLY A 78 9.81 1.60 6.18
N ARG A 79 9.68 2.93 6.14
CA ARG A 79 9.83 3.84 7.29
C ARG A 79 8.53 4.56 7.63
N LYS A 80 8.46 5.10 8.86
CA LYS A 80 7.34 5.95 9.27
C LYS A 80 7.39 7.30 8.53
N PRO A 81 6.24 7.86 8.11
CA PRO A 81 6.19 9.17 7.48
C PRO A 81 6.63 10.28 8.42
N ILE A 82 7.34 11.27 7.88
CA ILE A 82 7.90 12.40 8.64
C ILE A 82 6.80 13.37 9.08
N PHE A 83 5.70 13.45 8.35
CA PHE A 83 4.57 14.34 8.63
C PHE A 83 3.35 13.61 9.24
N SER A 84 3.55 12.43 9.85
CA SER A 84 2.46 11.60 10.41
C SER A 84 1.61 12.30 11.47
N ASP A 85 2.23 13.13 12.31
CA ASP A 85 1.63 13.62 13.57
C ASP A 85 0.47 14.59 13.35
N ARG A 86 0.27 15.07 12.12
CA ARG A 86 -0.77 16.04 11.78
C ARG A 86 -1.78 15.54 10.75
N PHE A 87 -1.58 14.38 10.13
CA PHE A 87 -2.60 13.86 9.22
C PHE A 87 -3.78 13.32 10.05
N GLN A 88 -4.70 14.22 10.42
CA GLN A 88 -5.95 13.86 11.06
C GLN A 88 -6.82 13.16 10.02
N GLN A 89 -7.06 11.87 10.23
CA GLN A 89 -8.06 11.13 9.50
C GLN A 89 -9.41 11.81 9.73
N SER A 90 -10.02 12.34 8.67
CA SER A 90 -11.47 12.45 8.67
C SER A 90 -11.99 11.07 8.31
N PRO A 91 -12.78 10.41 9.19
CA PRO A 91 -13.39 9.13 8.85
C PRO A 91 -14.19 9.27 7.55
N ILE A 92 -14.15 8.24 6.70
CA ILE A 92 -14.94 8.22 5.47
C ILE A 92 -16.43 8.29 5.88
N PRO A 93 -17.18 9.35 5.49
CA PRO A 93 -18.57 9.51 5.93
C PRO A 93 -19.45 8.35 5.46
N ASN A 94 -20.43 7.94 6.28
CA ASN A 94 -21.46 6.93 5.98
C ASN A 94 -21.03 5.45 5.94
N SER A 95 -20.00 5.06 6.69
CA SER A 95 -19.77 3.65 7.04
C SER A 95 -20.88 3.15 8.00
N HIS A 96 -22.03 2.74 7.46
CA HIS A 96 -23.15 2.25 8.28
C HIS A 96 -23.23 0.72 8.38
N ASN A 97 -22.35 -0.02 7.70
CA ASN A 97 -22.29 -1.47 7.79
C ASN A 97 -20.83 -1.94 7.89
N TYR A 98 -20.36 -2.19 9.12
CA TYR A 98 -19.06 -2.78 9.41
C TYR A 98 -19.05 -4.28 9.04
N HIS A 99 -19.07 -4.59 7.76
CA HIS A 99 -18.91 -5.95 7.27
C HIS A 99 -17.57 -6.09 6.58
N LEU A 100 -16.68 -6.88 7.17
CA LEU A 100 -15.43 -7.25 6.51
C LEU A 100 -15.75 -8.08 5.26
N PRO A 101 -14.96 -7.93 4.17
CA PRO A 101 -15.00 -8.84 3.04
C PRO A 101 -14.80 -10.30 3.48
N GLN A 102 -15.34 -11.26 2.75
CA GLN A 102 -15.35 -12.67 3.15
C GLN A 102 -13.96 -13.19 3.52
N GLY A 103 -12.93 -12.90 2.72
CA GLY A 103 -11.56 -13.30 3.02
C GLY A 103 -11.01 -12.70 4.33
N PHE A 104 -11.38 -11.45 4.63
CA PHE A 104 -11.02 -10.81 5.90
C PHE A 104 -11.84 -11.30 7.09
N GLN A 105 -13.07 -11.79 6.89
CA GLN A 105 -13.84 -12.44 7.96
C GLN A 105 -13.17 -13.73 8.42
N GLU A 106 -12.66 -14.54 7.48
CA GLU A 106 -11.92 -15.76 7.80
C GLU A 106 -10.63 -15.42 8.56
N LEU A 107 -9.85 -14.45 8.05
CA LEU A 107 -8.65 -13.96 8.73
C LEU A 107 -8.97 -13.46 10.15
N ASP A 108 -10.06 -12.69 10.32
CA ASP A 108 -10.43 -12.16 11.63
C ASP A 108 -10.83 -13.23 12.63
N ARG A 109 -11.49 -14.31 12.20
CA ARG A 109 -11.83 -15.43 13.10
C ARG A 109 -10.58 -16.07 13.70
N LEU A 110 -9.50 -16.17 12.92
CA LEU A 110 -8.25 -16.80 13.32
C LEU A 110 -7.31 -15.83 14.06
N LEU A 111 -6.99 -14.70 13.44
CA LEU A 111 -6.01 -13.73 13.93
C LEU A 111 -6.56 -12.81 15.04
N ARG A 112 -7.88 -12.58 15.02
CA ARG A 112 -8.56 -11.46 15.70
C ARG A 112 -7.82 -10.16 15.39
N ILE A 113 -8.10 -9.63 14.21
CA ILE A 113 -7.43 -8.45 13.65
C ILE A 113 -7.61 -7.27 14.62
N ASP A 114 -6.55 -6.48 14.78
CA ASP A 114 -6.59 -5.27 15.60
C ASP A 114 -7.70 -4.31 15.13
N SER A 115 -8.33 -3.63 16.09
CA SER A 115 -9.47 -2.75 15.84
C SER A 115 -9.13 -1.58 14.90
N ALA A 116 -7.93 -1.03 14.98
CA ALA A 116 -7.50 0.05 14.11
C ALA A 116 -7.23 -0.48 12.69
N LEU A 117 -6.67 -1.69 12.56
CA LEU A 117 -6.47 -2.32 11.26
C LEU A 117 -7.80 -2.69 10.59
N LYS A 118 -8.81 -3.12 11.36
CA LYS A 118 -10.18 -3.34 10.85
C LYS A 118 -10.81 -2.07 10.29
N ALA A 119 -10.66 -0.95 10.98
CA ALA A 119 -11.14 0.34 10.49
C ALA A 119 -10.49 0.70 9.15
N VAL A 120 -9.18 0.44 9.01
CA VAL A 120 -8.47 0.64 7.75
C VAL A 120 -8.95 -0.30 6.63
N ILE A 121 -9.18 -1.58 6.92
CA ILE A 121 -9.71 -2.53 5.93
C ILE A 121 -11.06 -2.04 5.40
N HIS A 122 -11.91 -1.55 6.29
CA HIS A 122 -13.20 -0.96 5.91
C HIS A 122 -13.02 0.27 5.02
N ASP A 123 -12.20 1.24 5.44
CA ASP A 123 -11.95 2.47 4.66
C ASP A 123 -11.37 2.15 3.28
N MET A 124 -10.51 1.12 3.21
CA MET A 124 -9.93 0.64 1.96
C MET A 124 -10.97 0.02 1.04
N GLN A 125 -11.92 -0.75 1.57
CA GLN A 125 -13.02 -1.29 0.78
C GLN A 125 -13.85 -0.17 0.15
N SER A 126 -14.26 0.82 0.95
CA SER A 126 -15.01 1.99 0.43
C SER A 126 -14.20 2.76 -0.61
N LEU A 127 -12.88 2.87 -0.43
CA LEU A 127 -12.00 3.54 -1.39
C LEU A 127 -11.93 2.77 -2.72
N VAL A 128 -11.76 1.45 -2.69
CA VAL A 128 -11.69 0.60 -3.90
C VAL A 128 -13.02 0.64 -4.64
N GLU A 129 -14.15 0.52 -3.94
CA GLU A 129 -15.48 0.62 -4.53
C GLU A 129 -15.72 1.99 -5.20
N GLU A 130 -15.39 3.09 -4.51
CA GLU A 130 -15.51 4.43 -5.10
C GLU A 130 -14.57 4.62 -6.29
N PHE A 131 -13.37 4.06 -6.24
CA PHE A 131 -12.41 4.10 -7.34
C PHE A 131 -12.90 3.34 -8.58
N SER A 132 -13.41 2.13 -8.41
CA SER A 132 -13.98 1.32 -9.50
C SER A 132 -15.21 1.98 -10.13
N SER A 133 -15.92 2.84 -9.39
CA SER A 133 -17.06 3.62 -9.90
C SER A 133 -16.67 4.84 -10.75
N ILE A 134 -15.38 5.20 -10.81
CA ILE A 134 -14.92 6.35 -11.61
C ILE A 134 -15.17 6.08 -13.09
N THR A 135 -15.79 7.05 -13.75
CA THR A 135 -15.98 7.08 -15.20
C THR A 135 -15.31 8.31 -15.79
N LYS A 136 -15.21 8.38 -17.13
CA LYS A 136 -14.66 9.55 -17.83
C LYS A 136 -15.41 10.87 -17.53
N SER A 137 -16.66 10.78 -17.05
CA SER A 137 -17.47 11.95 -16.64
C SER A 137 -17.37 12.28 -15.15
N SER A 138 -16.63 11.50 -14.35
CA SER A 138 -16.44 11.80 -12.94
C SER A 138 -15.78 13.17 -12.76
N GLY A 139 -16.40 14.03 -11.97
CA GLY A 139 -15.91 15.37 -11.71
C GLY A 139 -14.59 15.38 -10.93
N GLN A 140 -13.83 16.47 -11.06
CA GLN A 140 -12.54 16.67 -10.36
C GLN A 140 -12.65 16.52 -8.83
N THR A 141 -13.81 16.83 -8.25
CA THR A 141 -14.08 16.69 -6.82
C THR A 141 -14.01 15.24 -6.34
N VAL A 142 -14.51 14.29 -7.13
CA VAL A 142 -14.48 12.85 -6.80
C VAL A 142 -13.03 12.35 -6.80
N VAL A 143 -12.28 12.70 -7.84
CA VAL A 143 -10.84 12.34 -7.95
C VAL A 143 -10.03 12.94 -6.79
N ALA A 144 -10.30 14.18 -6.41
CA ALA A 144 -9.62 14.82 -5.28
C ALA A 144 -9.94 14.13 -3.94
N ARG A 145 -11.19 13.70 -3.74
CA ARG A 145 -11.62 12.97 -2.55
C ARG A 145 -10.95 11.60 -2.42
N ILE A 146 -10.94 10.82 -3.50
CA ILE A 146 -10.24 9.53 -3.56
C ILE A 146 -8.76 9.69 -3.22
N ARG A 147 -8.09 10.69 -3.80
CA ARG A 147 -6.68 10.99 -3.48
C ARG A 147 -6.47 11.35 -2.01
N PHE A 148 -7.40 12.10 -1.42
CA PHE A 148 -7.35 12.45 -0.01
C PHE A 148 -7.49 11.21 0.87
N TRP A 149 -8.47 10.34 0.62
CA TRP A 149 -8.65 9.10 1.37
C TRP A 149 -7.49 8.11 1.19
N LEU A 150 -7.00 7.94 -0.03
CA LEU A 150 -5.79 7.15 -0.30
C LEU A 150 -4.61 7.63 0.53
N THR A 151 -4.38 8.96 0.55
CA THR A 151 -3.31 9.57 1.35
C THR A 151 -3.53 9.29 2.83
N SER A 152 -4.76 9.43 3.33
CA SER A 152 -5.13 9.13 4.73
C SER A 152 -4.82 7.71 5.12
N ILE A 153 -5.30 6.74 4.33
CA ILE A 153 -5.12 5.32 4.61
C ILE A 153 -3.63 4.95 4.57
N GLN A 154 -2.86 5.48 3.61
CA GLN A 154 -1.42 5.21 3.55
C GLN A 154 -0.67 5.76 4.76
N TYR A 155 -0.95 7.00 5.20
CA TYR A 155 -0.35 7.54 6.42
C TYR A 155 -0.67 6.68 7.64
N THR A 156 -1.92 6.20 7.71
CA THR A 156 -2.40 5.37 8.81
C THR A 156 -1.63 4.06 8.87
N LEU A 157 -1.60 3.31 7.76
CA LEU A 157 -0.90 2.04 7.66
C LEU A 157 0.60 2.20 7.88
N LEU A 158 1.23 3.27 7.39
CA LEU A 158 2.66 3.52 7.58
C LEU A 158 3.01 3.98 9.01
N SER A 159 2.02 4.53 9.72
CA SER A 159 2.19 4.94 11.13
C SER A 159 1.88 3.81 12.10
N MET A 160 1.10 2.82 11.69
CA MET A 160 0.95 1.53 12.38
C MET A 160 2.26 0.76 12.24
N GLN A 161 2.80 0.26 13.35
CA GLN A 161 3.92 -0.66 13.35
C GLN A 161 3.61 -1.75 14.37
N TYR A 162 3.67 -3.00 13.90
CA TYR A 162 3.54 -4.16 14.75
C TYR A 162 4.94 -4.68 15.07
N GLY A 163 5.22 -4.86 16.36
CA GLY A 163 6.53 -5.32 16.83
C GLY A 163 6.80 -6.79 16.52
N ASP A 164 8.04 -7.20 16.72
CA ASP A 164 8.48 -8.60 16.60
C ASP A 164 8.23 -9.42 17.90
N ASP A 165 7.32 -8.95 18.75
CA ASP A 165 7.13 -9.48 20.12
C ASP A 165 6.56 -10.91 20.13
N CYS A 166 5.66 -11.24 19.20
CA CYS A 166 5.10 -12.58 19.07
C CYS A 166 4.59 -12.89 17.64
N PRO A 167 4.44 -14.18 17.27
CA PRO A 167 4.01 -14.58 15.93
C PRO A 167 2.65 -14.01 15.51
N ARG A 168 1.76 -13.78 16.48
CA ARG A 168 0.45 -13.19 16.24
C ARG A 168 0.56 -11.70 15.87
N THR A 169 1.42 -10.94 16.54
CA THR A 169 1.70 -9.54 16.20
C THR A 169 2.37 -9.46 14.82
N GLN A 170 3.27 -10.38 14.52
CA GLN A 170 3.88 -10.52 13.19
C GLN A 170 2.85 -10.86 12.10
N ALA A 171 1.83 -11.67 12.39
CA ALA A 171 0.74 -11.91 11.45
C ALA A 171 -0.14 -10.67 11.21
N GLN A 172 -0.29 -9.78 12.20
CA GLN A 172 -0.91 -8.46 11.99
C GLN A 172 -0.04 -7.57 11.10
N GLU A 173 1.28 -7.66 11.25
CA GLU A 173 2.23 -6.98 10.36
C GLU A 173 2.10 -7.46 8.90
N VAL A 174 1.95 -8.77 8.68
CA VAL A 174 1.66 -9.31 7.35
C VAL A 174 0.39 -8.67 6.79
N CYS A 175 -0.68 -8.60 7.58
CA CYS A 175 -1.93 -7.96 7.15
C CYS A 175 -1.74 -6.48 6.77
N ARG A 176 -1.01 -5.71 7.60
CA ARG A 176 -0.67 -4.31 7.32
C ARG A 176 0.13 -4.13 6.03
N LEU A 177 1.14 -4.98 5.80
CA LEU A 177 1.97 -4.96 4.61
C LEU A 177 1.16 -5.32 3.35
N SER A 178 0.31 -6.35 3.42
CA SER A 178 -0.58 -6.72 2.30
C SER A 178 -1.51 -5.57 1.92
N LEU A 179 -2.08 -4.84 2.90
CA LEU A 179 -2.91 -3.67 2.63
C LEU A 179 -2.12 -2.53 1.94
N LEU A 180 -0.87 -2.30 2.32
CA LEU A 180 0.00 -1.33 1.62
C LEU A 180 0.27 -1.74 0.16
N LEU A 181 0.53 -3.03 -0.08
CA LEU A 181 0.74 -3.56 -1.43
C LEU A 181 -0.53 -3.49 -2.29
N LEU A 182 -1.71 -3.72 -1.70
CA LEU A 182 -2.99 -3.55 -2.38
C LEU A 182 -3.16 -2.10 -2.88
N LEU A 183 -2.91 -1.11 -2.03
CA LEU A 183 -3.02 0.29 -2.42
C LEU A 183 -2.05 0.65 -3.55
N ASN A 184 -0.86 0.06 -3.56
CA ASN A 184 0.11 0.30 -4.63
C ASN A 184 -0.27 -0.41 -5.94
N ALA A 185 -0.87 -1.60 -5.86
CA ALA A 185 -1.40 -2.34 -7.01
C ALA A 185 -2.61 -1.65 -7.65
N VAL A 186 -3.57 -1.16 -6.85
CA VAL A 186 -4.82 -0.59 -7.41
C VAL A 186 -4.62 0.84 -7.89
N PHE A 187 -3.88 1.67 -7.14
CA PHE A 187 -3.82 3.11 -7.42
C PHE A 187 -2.58 3.54 -8.20
N HIS A 188 -1.67 2.60 -8.53
CA HIS A 188 -0.49 2.74 -9.40
C HIS A 188 -0.01 4.18 -9.61
N GLU A 189 0.45 4.86 -8.56
CA GLU A 189 0.98 6.22 -8.71
C GLU A 189 2.45 6.26 -9.18
N SER A 190 2.92 5.14 -9.72
CA SER A 190 4.31 4.93 -10.11
C SER A 190 4.40 4.80 -11.63
N PRO A 191 5.42 5.38 -12.27
CA PRO A 191 5.72 5.07 -13.65
C PRO A 191 5.93 3.55 -13.81
N PRO A 192 5.55 2.95 -14.95
CA PRO A 192 5.87 1.55 -15.25
C PRO A 192 7.36 1.27 -15.05
N GLY A 193 7.69 0.20 -14.32
CA GLY A 193 9.08 -0.24 -14.08
C GLY A 193 9.80 0.38 -12.87
N ALA A 194 9.18 1.29 -12.12
CA ALA A 194 9.76 1.75 -10.85
C ALA A 194 9.50 0.73 -9.73
N SER A 195 10.58 0.17 -9.16
CA SER A 195 10.50 -0.67 -7.95
C SER A 195 9.96 0.19 -6.80
N THR A 196 8.75 -0.12 -6.35
CA THR A 196 8.05 0.70 -5.33
C THR A 196 7.73 -0.07 -4.06
N SER A 197 8.18 -1.32 -3.97
CA SER A 197 7.83 -2.19 -2.84
C SER A 197 8.85 -3.28 -2.53
N ASP A 198 10.03 -3.34 -3.15
CA ASP A 198 10.97 -4.45 -2.88
C ASP A 198 11.35 -4.56 -1.39
N VAL A 199 11.46 -3.45 -0.67
CA VAL A 199 11.69 -3.45 0.80
C VAL A 199 10.49 -4.02 1.55
N LEU A 200 9.26 -3.58 1.23
CA LEU A 200 8.03 -4.09 1.84
C LEU A 200 7.85 -5.58 1.55
N ILE A 201 8.13 -6.01 0.33
CA ILE A 201 8.02 -7.41 -0.09
C ILE A 201 9.12 -8.26 0.56
N SER A 202 10.33 -7.72 0.73
CA SER A 202 11.41 -8.42 1.47
C SER A 202 11.04 -8.60 2.95
N GLN A 203 10.44 -7.58 3.58
CA GLN A 203 9.90 -7.69 4.95
C GLN A 203 8.78 -8.73 5.02
N LEU A 204 7.84 -8.68 4.08
CA LEU A 204 6.74 -9.64 3.96
C LEU A 204 7.26 -11.07 3.80
N ARG A 205 8.23 -11.28 2.91
CA ARG A 205 8.88 -12.57 2.67
C ARG A 205 9.45 -13.16 3.96
N ARG A 206 10.23 -12.37 4.71
CA ARG A 206 10.80 -12.80 6.00
C ARG A 206 9.72 -13.28 6.98
N LEU A 207 8.57 -12.63 7.01
CA LEU A 207 7.46 -13.01 7.89
C LEU A 207 6.75 -14.28 7.39
N LEU A 208 6.58 -14.44 6.08
CA LEU A 208 5.94 -15.62 5.48
C LEU A 208 6.83 -16.87 5.47
N GLU A 209 8.14 -16.72 5.64
CA GLU A 209 9.06 -17.86 5.85
C GLU A 209 8.97 -18.44 7.28
N ASN A 210 8.31 -17.74 8.22
CA ASN A 210 8.12 -18.22 9.59
C ASN A 210 6.83 -19.05 9.74
N ALA A 211 6.97 -20.36 9.97
CA ALA A 211 5.85 -21.28 10.16
C ALA A 211 4.90 -20.89 11.31
N GLU A 212 5.40 -20.29 12.40
CA GLU A 212 4.56 -19.85 13.52
C GLU A 212 3.66 -18.67 13.14
N VAL A 213 4.13 -17.82 12.22
CA VAL A 213 3.32 -16.72 11.65
C VAL A 213 2.26 -17.29 10.71
N LEU A 214 2.64 -18.25 9.85
CA LEU A 214 1.72 -18.88 8.91
C LEU A 214 0.54 -19.58 9.58
N TYR A 215 0.71 -20.07 10.81
CA TYR A 215 -0.37 -20.65 11.61
C TYR A 215 -1.56 -19.69 11.80
N TRP A 216 -1.31 -18.38 11.83
CA TRP A 216 -2.34 -17.35 12.01
C TRP A 216 -2.97 -16.86 10.70
N LEU A 217 -2.52 -17.39 9.55
CA LEU A 217 -2.87 -16.89 8.22
C LEU A 217 -3.57 -17.97 7.39
N PRO A 218 -4.86 -17.80 7.05
CA PRO A 218 -5.56 -18.73 6.17
C PRO A 218 -4.84 -18.89 4.82
N PRO A 219 -4.83 -20.09 4.20
CA PRO A 219 -4.22 -20.31 2.89
C PRO A 219 -4.69 -19.32 1.81
N THR A 220 -5.99 -18.99 1.81
CA THR A 220 -6.62 -18.01 0.91
C THR A 220 -6.03 -16.60 1.09
N PHE A 221 -5.80 -16.17 2.34
CA PHE A 221 -5.16 -14.89 2.64
C PHE A 221 -3.68 -14.87 2.24
N ARG A 222 -2.96 -15.99 2.44
CA ARG A 222 -1.57 -16.14 2.01
C ARG A 222 -1.45 -16.06 0.49
N LEU A 223 -2.39 -16.69 -0.23
CA LEU A 223 -2.47 -16.67 -1.68
C LEU A 223 -2.65 -15.22 -2.19
N TRP A 224 -3.63 -14.52 -1.64
CA TRP A 224 -3.89 -13.11 -1.97
C TRP A 224 -2.67 -12.22 -1.68
N THR A 225 -2.01 -12.44 -0.54
CA THR A 225 -0.81 -11.69 -0.15
C THR A 225 0.36 -11.91 -1.11
N LEU A 226 0.62 -13.15 -1.54
CA LEU A 226 1.67 -13.45 -2.52
C LEU A 226 1.31 -12.94 -3.92
N TYR A 227 0.04 -12.97 -4.31
CA TYR A 227 -0.44 -12.34 -5.54
C TYR A 227 -0.13 -10.84 -5.54
N LEU A 228 -0.43 -10.13 -4.46
CA LEU A 228 -0.09 -8.71 -4.32
C LEU A 228 1.42 -8.45 -4.42
N ALA A 229 2.25 -9.33 -3.83
CA ALA A 229 3.68 -9.23 -3.98
C ALA A 229 4.11 -9.39 -5.44
N ALA A 230 3.56 -10.37 -6.17
CA ALA A 230 3.83 -10.58 -7.59
C ALA A 230 3.40 -9.39 -8.47
N CYS A 231 2.33 -8.67 -8.11
CA CYS A 231 1.89 -7.47 -8.82
C CYS A 231 2.82 -6.24 -8.62
N ASN A 232 3.55 -6.18 -7.50
CA ASN A 232 4.28 -4.97 -7.07
C ASN A 232 5.81 -5.11 -7.15
N VAL A 233 6.32 -6.29 -7.49
CA VAL A 233 7.75 -6.59 -7.48
C VAL A 233 8.43 -6.21 -8.80
N ALA A 234 9.59 -5.56 -8.72
CA ALA A 234 10.46 -5.35 -9.88
C ALA A 234 11.62 -6.36 -9.94
N SER A 235 12.09 -6.82 -8.78
CA SER A 235 13.16 -7.80 -8.67
C SER A 235 12.76 -9.18 -9.24
N PRO A 236 13.48 -9.73 -10.24
CA PRO A 236 13.20 -11.05 -10.78
C PRO A 236 13.26 -12.16 -9.73
N THR A 237 14.17 -12.05 -8.76
CA THR A 237 14.35 -13.04 -7.69
C THR A 237 13.17 -13.05 -6.73
N ILE A 238 12.69 -11.88 -6.34
CA ILE A 238 11.52 -11.78 -5.47
C ILE A 238 10.27 -12.21 -6.23
N ARG A 239 10.17 -11.89 -7.53
CA ARG A 239 9.08 -12.37 -8.39
C ARG A 239 9.04 -13.89 -8.46
N ALA A 240 10.17 -14.54 -8.71
CA ALA A 240 10.25 -15.99 -8.76
C ALA A 240 9.83 -16.63 -7.42
N TRP A 241 10.25 -16.04 -6.29
CA TRP A 241 9.80 -16.47 -4.96
C TRP A 241 8.28 -16.35 -4.78
N SER A 242 7.68 -15.22 -5.16
CA SER A 242 6.23 -15.03 -5.07
C SER A 242 5.46 -16.03 -5.93
N ILE A 243 5.89 -16.24 -7.18
CA ILE A 243 5.25 -17.20 -8.10
C ILE A 243 5.35 -18.63 -7.58
N ALA A 244 6.52 -19.04 -7.06
CA ALA A 244 6.70 -20.36 -6.47
C ALA A 244 5.75 -20.58 -5.26
N GLY A 245 5.65 -19.61 -4.36
CA GLY A 245 4.74 -19.69 -3.22
C GLY A 245 3.26 -19.71 -3.63
N ILE A 246 2.88 -19.01 -4.71
CA ILE A 246 1.53 -19.09 -5.27
C ILE A 246 1.26 -20.50 -5.82
N ALA A 247 2.19 -21.08 -6.58
CA ALA A 247 2.06 -22.43 -7.13
C ALA A 247 1.88 -23.49 -6.04
N GLU A 248 2.64 -23.42 -4.95
CA GLU A 248 2.50 -24.31 -3.79
C GLU A 248 1.11 -24.19 -3.14
N LEU A 249 0.60 -22.95 -2.98
CA LEU A 249 -0.73 -22.72 -2.41
C LEU A 249 -1.86 -23.14 -3.36
N VAL A 250 -1.70 -22.95 -4.66
CA VAL A 250 -2.64 -23.43 -5.70
C VAL A 250 -2.80 -24.94 -5.60
N LEU A 251 -1.69 -25.67 -5.48
CA LEU A 251 -1.69 -27.12 -5.24
C LEU A 251 -2.30 -27.50 -3.89
N GLN A 252 -1.98 -26.75 -2.81
CA GLN A 252 -2.49 -27.00 -1.47
C GLN A 252 -4.03 -26.81 -1.40
N ILE A 253 -4.55 -25.75 -2.03
CA ILE A 253 -5.97 -25.40 -2.01
C ILE A 253 -6.75 -26.26 -3.02
N GLY A 254 -6.09 -26.77 -4.06
CA GLY A 254 -6.71 -27.57 -5.12
C GLY A 254 -7.33 -26.72 -6.22
N ILE A 255 -6.74 -25.56 -6.52
CA ILE A 255 -7.20 -24.66 -7.59
C ILE A 255 -6.78 -25.25 -8.94
N SER A 256 -7.75 -25.50 -9.81
CA SER A 256 -7.55 -26.24 -11.05
C SER A 256 -7.40 -25.34 -12.28
N ASP A 257 -8.00 -24.16 -12.26
CA ASP A 257 -8.02 -23.24 -13.39
C ASP A 257 -7.95 -21.75 -12.99
N GLU A 258 -7.83 -20.87 -14.01
CA GLU A 258 -7.71 -19.42 -13.83
C GLU A 258 -8.97 -18.81 -13.21
N GLU A 259 -10.14 -19.40 -13.48
CA GLU A 259 -11.42 -18.90 -12.98
C GLU A 259 -11.49 -19.11 -11.48
N GLU A 260 -11.20 -20.32 -11.00
CA GLU A 260 -11.10 -20.64 -9.57
C GLU A 260 -10.04 -19.77 -8.88
N PHE A 261 -8.87 -19.58 -9.50
CA PHE A 261 -7.82 -18.70 -8.98
C PHE A 261 -8.32 -17.27 -8.80
N SER A 262 -8.97 -16.72 -9.82
CA SER A 262 -9.57 -15.38 -9.79
C SER A 262 -10.69 -15.29 -8.75
N GLN A 263 -11.52 -16.32 -8.60
CA GLN A 263 -12.56 -16.39 -7.57
C GLN A 263 -11.97 -16.31 -6.16
N GLN A 264 -10.85 -16.99 -5.88
CA GLN A 264 -10.18 -16.86 -4.58
C GLN A 264 -9.68 -15.44 -4.30
N LEU A 265 -9.16 -14.75 -5.33
CA LEU A 265 -8.66 -13.37 -5.18
C LEU A 265 -9.79 -12.36 -4.94
N THR A 266 -10.98 -12.59 -5.50
CA THR A 266 -12.16 -11.71 -5.30
C THR A 266 -12.81 -11.81 -3.91
N LEU A 267 -12.36 -12.74 -3.06
CA LEU A 267 -12.72 -12.77 -1.64
C LEU A 267 -12.19 -11.54 -0.86
N PHE A 268 -11.23 -10.83 -1.45
CA PHE A 268 -10.60 -9.62 -0.91
C PHE A 268 -10.89 -8.42 -1.82
N PRO A 269 -10.84 -7.17 -1.29
CA PRO A 269 -11.02 -5.98 -2.10
C PRO A 269 -9.98 -5.91 -3.22
N PHE A 270 -10.45 -5.86 -4.46
CA PHE A 270 -9.63 -5.62 -5.62
C PHE A 270 -10.49 -4.98 -6.72
N ASP A 271 -9.91 -4.11 -7.52
CA ASP A 271 -10.61 -3.54 -8.66
C ASP A 271 -10.70 -4.59 -9.80
N PRO A 272 -11.91 -4.93 -10.32
CA PRO A 272 -12.06 -5.99 -11.31
C PRO A 272 -11.27 -5.78 -12.61
N LEU A 273 -11.11 -4.53 -13.04
CA LEU A 273 -10.34 -4.20 -14.25
C LEU A 273 -8.86 -4.48 -14.05
N THR A 274 -8.33 -4.12 -12.87
CA THR A 274 -6.95 -4.38 -12.48
C THR A 274 -6.70 -5.89 -12.36
N LEU A 275 -7.64 -6.64 -11.78
CA LEU A 275 -7.56 -8.10 -11.67
C LEU A 275 -7.48 -8.74 -13.06
N HIS A 276 -8.41 -8.38 -13.95
CA HIS A 276 -8.49 -8.96 -15.30
C HIS A 276 -7.26 -8.65 -16.15
N ALA A 277 -6.60 -7.51 -15.94
CA ALA A 277 -5.41 -7.15 -16.69
C ALA A 277 -4.14 -7.92 -16.26
N ILE A 278 -4.01 -8.26 -14.98
CA ILE A 278 -2.76 -8.80 -14.41
C ILE A 278 -2.86 -10.31 -14.12
N CYS A 279 -4.05 -10.78 -13.73
CA CYS A 279 -4.28 -12.17 -13.32
C CYS A 279 -3.84 -13.20 -14.39
N PRO A 280 -4.16 -13.04 -15.69
CA PRO A 280 -3.79 -14.04 -16.70
C PRO A 280 -2.27 -14.26 -16.76
N THR A 281 -1.49 -13.18 -16.74
CA THR A 281 -0.02 -13.25 -16.80
C THR A 281 0.59 -13.93 -15.57
N ILE A 282 0.04 -13.68 -14.38
CA ILE A 282 0.51 -14.36 -13.16
C ILE A 282 0.11 -15.84 -13.19
N TRP A 283 -1.11 -16.14 -13.65
CA TRP A 283 -1.61 -17.50 -13.76
C TRP A 283 -0.80 -18.36 -14.72
N ASP A 284 -0.43 -17.84 -15.90
CA ASP A 284 0.42 -18.53 -16.87
C ASP A 284 1.77 -18.94 -16.25
N ASP A 285 2.40 -18.02 -15.52
CA ASP A 285 3.67 -18.29 -14.83
C ASP A 285 3.52 -19.36 -13.73
N VAL A 286 2.41 -19.33 -12.99
CA VAL A 286 2.09 -20.32 -11.96
C VAL A 286 1.87 -21.70 -12.59
N GLN A 287 1.11 -21.79 -13.68
CA GLN A 287 0.85 -23.03 -14.39
C GLN A 287 2.15 -23.64 -14.92
N TYR A 288 3.03 -22.83 -15.50
CA TYR A 288 4.35 -23.27 -15.93
C TYR A 288 5.16 -23.89 -14.76
N PHE A 289 5.12 -23.26 -13.59
CA PHE A 289 5.82 -23.76 -12.40
C PHE A 289 5.21 -25.06 -11.86
N VAL A 290 3.89 -25.15 -11.79
CA VAL A 290 3.16 -26.36 -11.35
C VAL A 290 3.45 -27.55 -12.27
N GLN A 291 3.50 -27.32 -13.59
CA GLN A 291 3.84 -28.37 -14.56
C GLN A 291 5.28 -28.88 -14.37
N ILE A 292 6.23 -27.99 -14.06
CA ILE A 292 7.61 -28.39 -13.79
C ILE A 292 7.70 -29.23 -12.51
N GLN A 293 7.04 -28.81 -11.43
CA GLN A 293 7.07 -29.54 -10.17
C GLN A 293 6.43 -30.92 -10.26
N THR A 294 5.34 -31.06 -11.02
CA THR A 294 4.64 -32.35 -11.21
C THR A 294 5.35 -33.27 -12.21
N ALA A 295 6.23 -32.74 -13.06
CA ALA A 295 7.03 -33.52 -14.01
C ALA A 295 8.37 -34.04 -13.44
N LEU A 296 8.77 -33.59 -12.25
CA LEU A 296 9.94 -34.11 -11.54
C LEU A 296 9.56 -35.39 -10.77
N PRO A 297 10.23 -36.53 -11.04
CA PRO A 297 9.92 -37.84 -10.44
C PRO A 297 10.25 -37.95 -8.95
#